data_AF-A0A6L7MUE5-F1
#
_entry.id   AF-A0A6L7MUE5-F1
#
_cell.length_a   1.000
_cell.length_b   1.000
_cell.length_c   1.000
_cell.angle_alpha   90.00
_cell.angle_beta   90.00
_cell.angle_gamma   90.00
#
_symmetry.space_group_name_H-M   'P 1'
#
loop_
_entity.id
_entity.type
_entity.pdbx_description
1 polymer ?
#
loop_
_entity_poly.entity_id
_entity_poly.type
_entity_poly.pdbx_seq_one_letter_code
_entity_poly.pdbx_strand_id
1 'polypeptide(L)' 'MGGRASEFQAGGGESVKIGATNHNSQKCLGHRKRPGNLRGQFAYKVECLCCGHVYGANGCDMHERKCPYCQGGEPGIDF' A
#
# COMPACT_ATOMS: atom_id res chain seq x y z
N MET A 1 -12.80 -3.78 -26.91
CA MET A 1 -11.58 -3.62 -26.08
C MET A 1 -11.88 -2.52 -25.06
N GLY A 2 -12.21 -2.89 -23.82
CA GLY A 2 -12.59 -1.92 -22.78
C GLY A 2 -11.74 -2.18 -21.55
N GLY A 3 -10.52 -1.64 -21.53
CA GLY A 3 -9.65 -1.73 -20.36
C GLY A 3 -10.28 -0.91 -19.23
N ARG A 4 -10.74 -1.59 -18.17
CA ARG A 4 -11.12 -0.93 -16.92
C ARG A 4 -9.94 -0.10 -16.46
N ALA A 5 -10.08 1.22 -16.42
CA ALA A 5 -9.16 2.07 -15.69
C ALA A 5 -9.05 1.51 -14.27
N SER A 6 -7.84 1.21 -13.81
CA SER A 6 -7.61 0.72 -12.46
C SER A 6 -8.18 1.71 -11.45
N GLU A 7 -9.06 1.25 -10.56
CA GLU A 7 -9.68 2.08 -9.50
C GLU A 7 -8.63 2.74 -8.57
N PHE A 8 -7.44 2.16 -8.53
CA PHE A 8 -6.32 2.61 -7.74
C PHE A 8 -5.41 3.57 -8.51
N GLN A 9 -5.04 4.67 -7.85
CA GLN A 9 -4.13 5.71 -8.33
C GLN A 9 -2.76 5.57 -7.65
N ALA A 10 -1.70 5.95 -8.37
CA ALA A 10 -0.34 6.02 -7.82
C ALA A 10 -0.16 7.29 -7.00
N GLY A 11 0.66 7.21 -5.95
CA GLY A 11 1.13 8.38 -5.20
C GLY A 11 2.30 9.09 -5.88
N GLY A 12 2.64 10.29 -5.40
CA GLY A 12 3.75 11.08 -5.94
C GLY A 12 5.16 10.64 -5.50
N GLY A 13 5.29 9.89 -4.40
CA GLY A 13 6.58 9.40 -3.90
C GLY A 13 7.00 8.04 -4.45
N GLU A 14 8.29 7.72 -4.43
CA GLU A 14 8.83 6.46 -4.99
C GLU A 14 8.21 5.20 -4.38
N SER A 15 8.05 5.15 -3.05
CA SER A 15 7.48 4.00 -2.32
C SER A 15 5.96 3.83 -2.50
N VAL A 16 5.29 4.83 -3.08
CA VAL A 16 3.83 4.87 -3.26
C VAL A 16 3.40 4.82 -4.73
N LYS A 17 4.35 4.65 -5.66
CA LYS A 17 4.05 4.30 -7.05
C LYS A 17 3.45 2.89 -7.12
N ILE A 18 2.48 2.68 -8.00
CA ILE A 18 1.93 1.35 -8.24
C ILE A 18 3.06 0.44 -8.74
N GLY A 19 3.22 -0.71 -8.08
CA GLY A 19 4.29 -1.68 -8.35
C GLY A 19 5.56 -1.47 -7.55
N ALA A 20 5.72 -0.33 -6.86
CA ALA A 20 6.85 -0.12 -5.97
C ALA A 20 6.86 -1.19 -4.87
N THR A 21 8.04 -1.77 -4.62
CA THR A 21 8.23 -2.79 -3.60
C THR A 21 9.35 -2.33 -2.67
N ASN A 22 9.11 -2.38 -1.36
CA ASN A 22 10.12 -2.03 -0.38
C ASN A 22 11.05 -3.22 -0.06
N HIS A 23 12.05 -3.00 0.79
CA HIS A 23 13.02 -4.04 1.18
C HIS A 23 12.42 -5.19 2.02
N ASN A 24 11.21 -5.02 2.57
CA ASN A 24 10.49 -6.02 3.34
C ASN A 24 9.50 -6.83 2.47
N SER A 25 9.51 -6.63 1.14
CA SER A 25 8.64 -7.31 0.16
C SER A 25 7.16 -6.90 0.22
N GLN A 26 6.87 -5.61 0.45
CA GLN A 26 5.53 -5.04 0.37
C GLN A 26 5.38 -4.26 -0.92
N LYS A 27 4.44 -4.71 -1.75
CA LYS A 27 4.14 -4.09 -3.04
C LYS A 27 2.98 -3.11 -2.90
N CYS A 28 3.20 -1.88 -3.33
CA CYS A 28 2.16 -0.86 -3.46
C CYS A 28 1.24 -1.18 -4.65
N LEU A 29 -0.08 -1.23 -4.41
CA LEU A 29 -1.11 -1.39 -5.44
C LEU A 29 -1.92 -0.10 -5.69
N GLY A 30 -1.52 1.02 -5.06
CA GLY A 30 -2.14 2.33 -5.20
C GLY A 30 -3.20 2.65 -4.15
N HIS A 31 -3.89 3.78 -4.29
CA HIS A 31 -4.92 4.26 -3.36
C HIS A 31 -6.17 4.76 -4.09
N ARG A 32 -7.29 4.89 -3.35
CA ARG A 32 -8.58 5.38 -3.90
C ARG A 32 -8.96 6.78 -3.42
N LYS A 33 -7.95 7.59 -3.10
CA LYS A 33 -8.09 8.88 -2.37
C LYS A 33 -8.79 8.75 -1.01
N ARG A 34 -8.84 7.54 -0.46
CA ARG A 34 -9.35 7.30 0.89
C ARG A 34 -8.37 7.87 1.93
N PRO A 35 -8.83 8.67 2.90
CA PRO A 35 -7.97 9.13 3.99
C PRO A 35 -7.37 7.97 4.77
N GLY A 36 -6.09 8.05 5.07
CA GLY A 36 -5.43 7.20 6.06
C GLY A 36 -5.75 7.65 7.49
N ASN A 37 -5.08 7.06 8.46
CA ASN A 37 -5.22 7.47 9.86
C ASN A 37 -4.25 8.62 10.25
N LEU A 38 -3.33 9.00 9.37
CA LEU A 38 -2.43 10.14 9.53
C LEU A 38 -2.89 11.35 8.70
N ARG A 39 -2.70 12.54 9.26
CA ARG A 39 -3.13 13.80 8.63
C ARG A 39 -2.50 13.98 7.25
N GLY A 40 -3.35 14.11 6.23
CA GLY A 40 -2.93 14.34 4.85
C GLY A 40 -2.39 13.11 4.12
N GLN A 41 -2.49 11.92 4.72
CA GLN A 41 -2.12 10.67 4.06
C GLN A 41 -3.33 9.99 3.42
N PHE A 42 -3.07 9.26 2.34
CA PHE A 42 -4.03 8.30 1.79
C PHE A 42 -3.71 6.89 2.28
N ALA A 43 -4.74 6.05 2.37
CA ALA A 43 -4.60 4.62 2.60
C ALA A 43 -4.29 3.91 1.27
N TYR A 44 -3.11 3.29 1.20
CA TYR A 44 -2.66 2.52 0.05
C TYR A 44 -2.98 1.05 0.24
N LYS A 45 -3.45 0.40 -0.82
CA LYS A 45 -3.52 -1.06 -0.90
C LYS A 45 -2.10 -1.62 -1.01
N VAL A 46 -1.78 -2.56 -0.13
CA VAL A 46 -0.47 -3.22 -0.06
C VAL A 46 -0.66 -4.72 -0.15
N GLU A 47 0.19 -5.37 -0.93
CA GLU A 47 0.29 -6.84 -0.98
C GLU A 47 1.65 -7.27 -0.45
N CYS A 48 1.66 -8.17 0.52
CA CYS A 48 2.90 -8.82 0.95
C CYS A 48 3.29 -9.92 -0.04
N LEU A 49 4.44 -9.79 -0.67
CA LEU A 49 4.93 -10.80 -1.63
C LEU A 49 5.50 -12.05 -0.94
N CYS A 50 5.66 -12.05 0.39
CA CYS A 50 6.09 -13.24 1.13
C CYS A 50 4.93 -14.20 1.47
N CYS A 51 3.73 -13.67 1.74
CA CYS A 51 2.59 -14.50 2.21
C CYS A 51 1.26 -14.22 1.48
N GLY A 52 1.21 -13.24 0.57
CA GLY A 52 0.00 -12.86 -0.16
C GLY A 52 -1.01 -12.03 0.64
N HIS A 53 -0.74 -11.70 1.91
CA HIS A 53 -1.66 -10.90 2.71
C HIS A 53 -1.84 -9.48 2.13
N VAL A 54 -3.09 -9.04 1.99
CA VAL A 54 -3.46 -7.73 1.44
C VAL A 54 -4.04 -6.86 2.53
N TYR A 55 -3.53 -5.64 2.67
CA TYR A 55 -3.86 -4.73 3.77
C TYR A 55 -3.61 -3.27 3.39
N GLY A 56 -4.08 -2.34 4.22
CA GLY A 56 -3.86 -0.90 4.03
C GLY A 56 -2.68 -0.36 4.83
N ALA A 57 -1.99 0.63 4.30
CA ALA A 57 -0.96 1.41 4.99
C ALA A 57 -0.98 2.88 4.57
N ASN A 58 -0.50 3.80 5.41
CA ASN A 58 -0.30 5.18 4.98
C ASN A 58 0.88 5.26 4.02
N GLY A 59 0.84 6.23 3.11
CA GLY A 59 1.92 6.45 2.14
C GLY A 59 3.28 6.72 2.79
N CYS A 60 3.31 7.46 3.91
CA CYS A 60 4.54 7.73 4.66
C CYS A 60 5.22 6.45 5.18
N ASP A 61 4.46 5.42 5.52
CA ASP A 61 4.97 4.19 6.13
C ASP A 61 5.51 3.21 5.06
N MET A 62 5.15 3.40 3.79
CA MET A 62 5.37 2.41 2.72
C MET A 62 6.84 2.00 2.53
N HIS A 63 7.77 2.93 2.72
CA HIS A 63 9.19 2.70 2.46
C HIS A 63 9.84 1.67 3.41
N GLU A 64 9.28 1.48 4.62
CA GLU A 64 9.77 0.55 5.63
C GLU A 64 8.69 -0.42 6.15
N ARG A 65 7.47 -0.34 5.62
CA ARG A 65 6.32 -1.14 6.05
C ARG A 65 6.67 -2.63 6.10
N LYS A 66 6.29 -3.30 7.20
CA LYS A 66 6.32 -4.78 7.33
C LYS A 66 4.93 -5.37 7.21
N CYS A 67 4.84 -6.64 6.82
CA CYS A 67 3.57 -7.39 6.79
C CYS A 67 3.04 -7.65 8.20
N PRO A 68 1.79 -7.28 8.53
CA PRO A 68 1.19 -7.59 9.84
C PRO A 68 0.99 -9.08 10.08
N TYR A 69 0.83 -9.87 9.01
CA TYR A 69 0.53 -11.29 9.13
C TYR A 69 1.77 -12.16 9.38
N CYS A 70 2.85 -11.97 8.62
CA CYS A 70 4.00 -12.87 8.65
C CYS A 70 5.34 -12.24 9.12
N GLN A 71 5.39 -10.93 9.31
CA GLN A 71 6.62 -10.20 9.68
C GLN A 71 6.50 -9.40 10.98
N GLY A 72 5.35 -9.49 11.68
CA GLY A 72 5.11 -8.75 12.92
C GLY A 72 5.02 -7.24 12.73
N GLY A 73 4.55 -6.76 11.57
CA GLY A 73 4.32 -5.33 11.33
C GLY A 73 3.04 -4.80 11.99
N GLU A 74 2.91 -3.47 12.05
CA GLU A 74 1.69 -2.82 12.57
C GLU A 74 0.42 -3.29 11.83
N PRO A 75 -0.75 -3.35 12.47
CA PRO A 75 -2.01 -3.72 11.82
C PRO A 75 -2.32 -2.92 10.55
N GLY A 76 -3.03 -3.52 9.61
CA GLY A 76 -3.52 -2.83 8.43
C GLY A 76 -4.61 -1.81 8.75
N ILE A 77 -4.71 -0.76 7.93
CA ILE A 77 -5.87 0.14 7.91
C ILE A 77 -6.80 -0.20 6.74
N ASP A 78 -7.99 0.38 6.73
CA ASP A 78 -8.92 0.26 5.60
C ASP A 78 -8.51 1.20 4.45
N PHE A 79 -8.57 0.76 3.19
CA PHE A 79 -7.97 1.41 2.01
C PHE A 79 -8.89 1.41 0.78
#